data_AF-A0A8S1JET4-F1
#
_entry.id   AF-A0A8S1JET4-F1
#
_cell.length_a   1.000
_cell.length_b   1.000
_cell.length_c   1.000
_cell.angle_alpha   90.00
_cell.angle_beta   90.00
_cell.angle_gamma   90.00
#
_symmetry.space_group_name_H-M   'P 1'
#
loop_
_entity.id
_entity.type
_entity.pdbx_description
1 polymer ?
#
loop_
_entity_poly.entity_id
_entity_poly.type
_entity_poly.pdbx_seq_one_letter_code
_entity_poly.pdbx_strand_id
1 'polypeptide(L)'
;MALSWRARRLLGPLGPRLWRAAFATPGLPLHASAAPCQQAEHPKPVPMRKLKDSFLDGTSSTYLEELEQRYQADPRSVDKTWASFFNSLDSGVAPEAVAEAYHKFERGETASPLTAVTLSAQTIQESMKLVTLVRAYQVHGHGAATLDPLGLDNRTPPPFLDPAYYGFKPSDMDREFVLGQFGLDGFLGENKPIVKLGDIVKRLKEVYCGNVGYEYMHIPDREKCNWIRDKIETLAEVKY
;
A
#
# COMPACT_ATOMS: atom_id res chain seq x y z
N MET A 1 -24.47 -10.42 -3.27
CA MET A 1 -25.52 -10.62 -2.25
C MET A 1 -25.75 -9.28 -1.57
N ALA A 2 -26.96 -8.73 -1.71
CA ALA A 2 -27.33 -7.37 -1.30
C ALA A 2 -27.68 -7.29 0.20
N LEU A 3 -27.38 -6.16 0.85
CA LEU A 3 -27.93 -5.82 2.17
C LEU A 3 -28.57 -4.44 2.11
N SER A 4 -29.90 -4.44 2.05
CA SER A 4 -30.76 -3.27 2.21
C SER A 4 -31.01 -2.99 3.69
N TRP A 5 -31.05 -1.72 4.09
CA TRP A 5 -31.59 -1.32 5.40
C TRP A 5 -32.87 -0.51 5.22
N ARG A 6 -33.97 -1.04 5.75
CA ARG A 6 -35.32 -0.47 5.70
C ARG A 6 -35.74 -0.04 7.11
N ALA A 7 -36.40 1.12 7.15
CA ALA A 7 -36.90 1.86 8.29
C ALA A 7 -37.87 1.09 9.22
N ARG A 8 -38.00 1.59 10.46
CA ARG A 8 -39.12 1.28 11.35
C ARG A 8 -39.68 2.58 11.96
N ARG A 9 -40.91 2.93 11.54
CA ARG A 9 -41.79 3.92 12.20
C ARG A 9 -42.69 3.18 13.20
N LEU A 10 -43.03 3.84 14.30
CA LEU A 10 -44.23 3.53 15.10
C LEU A 10 -45.00 4.84 15.36
N LEU A 11 -46.31 4.78 15.10
CA LEU A 11 -47.35 5.81 15.31
C LEU A 11 -47.68 5.96 16.80
N GLY A 12 -47.99 7.15 17.33
CA GLY A 12 -49.32 7.84 17.36
C GLY A 12 -49.66 8.21 18.83
N PRO A 13 -50.76 8.94 19.21
CA PRO A 13 -51.89 9.47 18.42
C PRO A 13 -52.40 10.92 18.74
N LEU A 14 -53.31 11.42 17.87
CA LEU A 14 -54.55 12.28 18.01
C LEU A 14 -54.77 13.13 19.29
N GLY A 15 -55.26 14.39 19.34
CA GLY A 15 -55.90 15.40 18.45
C GLY A 15 -56.27 16.64 19.34
N PRO A 16 -57.34 17.42 19.07
CA PRO A 16 -57.46 18.56 18.14
C PRO A 16 -57.65 19.94 18.85
N ARG A 17 -57.46 21.07 18.13
CA ARG A 17 -58.43 22.19 18.10
C ARG A 17 -58.01 23.36 17.20
N LEU A 18 -59.04 23.89 16.54
CA LEU A 18 -59.10 24.98 15.57
C LEU A 18 -58.76 26.33 16.21
N TRP A 19 -58.28 27.28 15.40
CA TRP A 19 -58.88 28.62 15.25
C TRP A 19 -58.51 29.23 13.89
N ARG A 20 -59.52 29.82 13.26
CA ARG A 20 -59.44 30.59 12.01
C ARG A 20 -58.91 31.99 12.31
N ALA A 21 -58.13 32.55 11.40
CA ALA A 21 -58.20 33.97 11.09
C ALA A 21 -57.85 34.16 9.61
N ALA A 22 -58.84 34.63 8.86
CA ALA A 22 -58.70 35.06 7.49
C ALA A 22 -58.17 36.49 7.46
N PHE A 23 -57.21 36.78 6.60
CA PHE A 23 -57.02 38.11 6.04
C PHE A 23 -56.82 37.97 4.54
N ALA A 24 -57.71 38.62 3.79
CA ALA A 24 -57.69 38.70 2.35
C ALA A 24 -57.15 40.06 1.91
N THR A 25 -56.58 40.05 0.69
CA THR A 25 -56.29 41.15 -0.25
C THR A 25 -54.90 41.80 -0.19
N PRO A 26 -54.39 42.40 -1.29
CA PRO A 26 -54.73 42.25 -2.73
C PRO A 26 -53.49 41.91 -3.60
N GLY A 27 -53.74 41.58 -4.86
CA GLY A 27 -52.75 41.07 -5.82
C GLY A 27 -51.72 42.08 -6.34
N LEU A 28 -50.54 41.54 -6.66
CA LEU A 28 -49.53 42.09 -7.55
C LEU A 28 -49.17 40.98 -8.56
N PRO A 29 -49.16 41.23 -9.88
CA PRO A 29 -48.73 40.22 -10.84
C PRO A 29 -47.19 40.19 -10.82
N LEU A 30 -46.62 39.25 -10.07
CA LEU A 30 -45.22 38.88 -10.27
C LEU A 30 -45.15 38.09 -11.56
N HIS A 31 -44.67 38.72 -12.64
CA HIS A 31 -44.11 38.00 -13.77
C HIS A 31 -42.88 37.23 -13.27
N ALA A 32 -43.09 35.99 -12.82
CA ALA A 32 -42.02 35.03 -12.62
C ALA A 32 -41.53 34.60 -14.01
N SER A 33 -40.58 35.34 -14.57
CA SER A 33 -39.74 34.83 -15.64
C SER A 33 -38.90 33.71 -15.05
N ALA A 34 -39.38 32.47 -15.18
CA ALA A 34 -38.57 31.28 -14.96
C ALA A 34 -37.52 31.22 -16.08
N ALA A 35 -36.39 31.91 -15.87
CA ALA A 35 -35.18 31.58 -16.60
C ALA A 35 -34.88 30.10 -16.29
N PRO A 36 -34.66 29.25 -17.29
CA PRO A 36 -34.20 27.89 -17.03
C PRO A 36 -32.90 28.01 -16.24
N CYS A 37 -32.85 27.40 -15.06
CA CYS A 37 -31.61 27.21 -14.34
C CYS A 37 -30.72 26.37 -15.27
N GLN A 38 -29.78 27.02 -15.96
CA GLN A 38 -28.76 26.31 -16.72
C GLN A 38 -28.01 25.46 -15.69
N GLN A 39 -28.07 24.15 -15.87
CA GLN A 39 -27.17 23.24 -15.15
C GLN A 39 -25.77 23.82 -15.33
N ALA A 40 -25.10 24.16 -14.22
CA ALA A 40 -23.78 24.74 -14.27
C ALA A 40 -22.90 23.84 -15.14
N GLU A 41 -22.29 24.41 -16.17
CA GLU A 41 -21.36 23.66 -17.01
C GLU A 41 -20.29 23.06 -16.11
N HIS A 42 -20.24 21.74 -16.12
CA HIS A 42 -19.29 20.92 -15.42
C HIS A 42 -17.87 21.45 -15.62
N PRO A 43 -17.13 21.79 -14.53
CA PRO A 43 -15.78 22.33 -14.68
C PRO A 43 -14.91 21.34 -15.44
N LYS A 44 -14.13 21.87 -16.39
CA LYS A 44 -13.20 21.07 -17.19
C LYS A 44 -12.18 20.42 -16.25
N PRO A 45 -11.92 19.11 -16.40
CA PRO A 45 -11.00 18.41 -15.52
C PRO A 45 -9.62 19.07 -15.61
N VAL A 46 -9.10 19.47 -14.46
CA VAL A 46 -7.79 20.11 -14.36
C VAL A 46 -6.72 19.01 -14.44
N PRO A 47 -5.73 19.11 -15.34
CA PRO A 47 -4.64 18.14 -15.40
C PRO A 47 -3.85 18.17 -14.10
N MET A 48 -3.39 17.00 -13.61
CA MET A 48 -2.73 16.90 -12.30
C MET A 48 -1.52 17.82 -12.16
N ARG A 49 -0.79 18.05 -13.27
CA ARG A 49 0.34 19.00 -13.34
C ARG A 49 0.02 20.43 -12.87
N LYS A 50 -1.25 20.84 -12.88
CA LYS A 50 -1.68 22.18 -12.48
C LYS A 50 -2.18 22.26 -11.03
N LEU A 51 -2.30 21.13 -10.33
CA LEU A 51 -2.68 21.09 -8.92
C LEU A 51 -1.43 21.34 -8.07
N LYS A 52 -1.45 22.42 -7.28
CA LYS A 52 -0.35 22.84 -6.41
C LYS A 52 -0.50 22.39 -4.96
N ASP A 53 -1.72 22.00 -4.57
CA ASP A 53 -2.07 21.69 -3.19
C ASP A 53 -2.23 20.17 -2.99
N SER A 54 -2.20 19.73 -1.73
CA SER A 54 -2.44 18.33 -1.31
C SER A 54 -3.90 17.94 -1.59
N PHE A 55 -4.19 17.74 -2.86
CA PHE A 55 -5.51 17.53 -3.42
C PHE A 55 -6.13 16.16 -3.05
N LEU A 56 -5.36 15.27 -2.45
CA LEU A 56 -5.86 14.00 -1.89
C LEU A 56 -6.42 14.16 -0.46
N ASP A 57 -6.45 15.39 0.07
CA ASP A 57 -7.09 15.68 1.36
C ASP A 57 -8.62 15.68 1.26
N GLY A 58 -9.32 15.42 2.36
CA GLY A 58 -10.77 15.17 2.37
C GLY A 58 -11.66 16.34 1.90
N THR A 59 -11.07 17.52 1.69
CA THR A 59 -11.76 18.75 1.26
C THR A 59 -12.08 18.81 -0.23
N SER A 60 -11.44 17.96 -1.06
CA SER A 60 -11.63 17.86 -2.51
C SER A 60 -12.40 16.61 -2.96
N SER A 61 -13.02 15.88 -2.03
CA SER A 61 -13.72 14.61 -2.29
C SER A 61 -14.80 14.72 -3.36
N THR A 62 -15.62 15.77 -3.35
CA THR A 62 -16.74 15.93 -4.29
C THR A 62 -16.26 16.08 -5.74
N TYR A 63 -15.11 16.73 -5.94
CA TYR A 63 -14.52 16.89 -7.27
C TYR A 63 -13.83 15.60 -7.73
N LEU A 64 -13.19 14.85 -6.82
CA LEU A 64 -12.62 13.53 -7.10
C LEU A 64 -13.69 12.51 -7.50
N GLU A 65 -14.80 12.45 -6.76
CA GLU A 65 -15.94 11.57 -7.05
C GLU A 65 -16.53 11.86 -8.43
N GLU A 66 -16.73 13.14 -8.77
CA GLU A 66 -17.24 13.54 -10.08
C GLU A 66 -16.27 13.17 -11.21
N LEU A 67 -14.97 13.33 -10.98
CA LEU A 67 -13.93 13.03 -11.94
C LEU A 67 -13.81 11.51 -12.18
N GLU A 68 -13.92 10.71 -11.13
CA GLU A 68 -13.96 9.25 -11.21
C GLU A 68 -15.21 8.80 -11.98
N GLN A 69 -16.38 9.36 -11.67
CA GLN A 69 -17.63 9.01 -12.35
C GLN A 69 -17.54 9.28 -13.87
N ARG A 70 -16.87 10.36 -14.29
CA ARG A 70 -16.61 10.63 -15.71
C ARG A 70 -15.65 9.63 -16.32
N TYR A 71 -14.58 9.25 -15.61
CA TYR A 71 -13.64 8.23 -16.07
C TYR A 71 -14.32 6.87 -16.26
N GLN A 72 -15.19 6.47 -15.35
CA GLN A 72 -15.97 5.23 -15.45
C GLN A 72 -16.93 5.23 -16.65
N ALA A 73 -17.50 6.39 -16.99
CA ALA A 73 -18.38 6.54 -18.15
C ALA A 73 -17.61 6.55 -19.49
N ASP A 74 -16.48 7.27 -19.55
CA ASP A 74 -15.58 7.29 -20.70
C ASP A 74 -14.12 7.54 -20.24
N PRO A 75 -13.21 6.56 -20.40
CA PRO A 75 -11.80 6.72 -20.04
C PRO A 75 -11.07 7.86 -20.77
N ARG A 76 -11.59 8.35 -21.90
CA ARG A 76 -11.02 9.47 -22.67
C ARG A 76 -11.51 10.84 -22.22
N SER A 77 -12.50 10.89 -21.33
CA SER A 77 -13.12 12.14 -20.85
C SER A 77 -12.23 12.91 -19.86
N VAL A 78 -11.28 12.22 -19.23
CA VAL A 78 -10.33 12.78 -18.28
C VAL A 78 -8.95 12.92 -18.90
N ASP A 79 -8.10 13.77 -18.32
CA ASP A 79 -6.71 13.90 -18.74
C ASP A 79 -5.97 12.56 -18.60
N LYS A 80 -4.94 12.32 -19.43
CA LYS A 80 -4.14 11.09 -19.40
C LYS A 80 -3.54 10.81 -18.03
N THR A 81 -3.20 11.85 -17.26
CA THR A 81 -2.72 11.69 -15.89
C THR A 81 -3.83 11.12 -14.98
N TRP A 82 -5.06 11.63 -15.11
CA TRP A 82 -6.19 11.12 -14.33
C TRP A 82 -6.61 9.71 -14.73
N ALA A 83 -6.65 9.42 -16.03
CA ALA A 83 -6.95 8.08 -16.53
C ALA A 83 -5.97 7.04 -15.98
N SER A 84 -4.68 7.36 -15.97
CA SER A 84 -3.67 6.41 -15.47
C SER A 84 -3.72 6.27 -13.94
N PHE A 85 -4.10 7.34 -13.21
CA PHE A 85 -4.34 7.28 -11.76
C PHE A 85 -5.50 6.34 -11.41
N PHE A 86 -6.67 6.51 -12.03
CA PHE A 86 -7.82 5.64 -11.76
C PHE A 86 -7.60 4.20 -12.22
N ASN A 87 -6.94 3.99 -13.36
CA ASN A 87 -6.56 2.65 -13.81
C ASN A 87 -5.61 1.94 -12.82
N SER A 88 -4.69 2.70 -12.20
CA SER A 88 -3.77 2.14 -11.20
C SER A 88 -4.45 1.80 -9.86
N LEU A 89 -5.49 2.53 -9.47
CA LEU A 89 -6.31 2.21 -8.30
C LEU A 89 -7.06 0.89 -8.49
N ASP A 90 -7.64 0.68 -9.67
CA ASP A 90 -8.35 -0.57 -10.01
C ASP A 90 -7.40 -1.78 -10.09
N SER A 91 -6.11 -1.52 -10.34
CA SER A 91 -5.05 -2.52 -10.34
C SER A 91 -4.56 -2.92 -8.93
N GLY A 92 -5.10 -2.31 -7.87
CA GLY A 92 -4.71 -2.60 -6.48
C GLY A 92 -3.37 -1.98 -6.04
N VAL A 93 -2.87 -0.98 -6.77
CA VAL A 93 -1.63 -0.27 -6.40
C VAL A 93 -1.96 0.84 -5.39
N ALA A 94 -1.15 0.97 -4.34
CA ALA A 94 -1.34 1.99 -3.32
C ALA A 94 -1.26 3.42 -3.92
N PRO A 95 -2.15 4.36 -3.53
CA PRO A 95 -2.19 5.72 -4.07
C PRO A 95 -0.85 6.49 -3.95
N GLU A 96 -0.08 6.19 -2.90
CA GLU A 96 1.22 6.81 -2.63
C GLU A 96 2.28 6.40 -3.67
N ALA A 97 2.29 5.13 -4.08
CA ALA A 97 3.18 4.64 -5.13
C ALA A 97 2.85 5.25 -6.51
N VAL A 98 1.58 5.64 -6.71
CA VAL A 98 1.13 6.34 -7.91
C VAL A 98 1.60 7.79 -7.89
N ALA A 99 1.43 8.49 -6.76
CA ALA A 99 1.93 9.85 -6.58
C ALA A 99 3.45 9.93 -6.79
N GLU A 100 4.22 8.99 -6.23
CA GLU A 100 5.67 8.94 -6.42
C GLU A 100 6.06 8.65 -7.87
N ALA A 101 5.33 7.76 -8.55
CA ALA A 101 5.53 7.46 -9.96
C ALA A 101 5.32 8.70 -10.86
N TYR A 102 4.34 9.55 -10.54
CA TYR A 102 4.15 10.83 -11.21
C TYR A 102 5.30 11.80 -10.96
N HIS A 103 5.77 11.93 -9.73
CA HIS A 103 6.91 12.79 -9.42
C HIS A 103 8.19 12.35 -10.13
N LYS A 104 8.44 11.04 -10.26
CA LYS A 104 9.58 10.51 -11.04
C LYS A 104 9.45 10.83 -12.53
N PHE A 105 8.25 10.75 -13.09
CA PHE A 105 7.97 11.18 -14.47
C PHE A 105 8.22 12.69 -14.66
N GLU A 106 7.76 13.53 -13.73
CA GLU A 106 7.97 14.99 -13.80
C GLU A 106 9.44 15.41 -13.69
N ARG A 107 10.25 14.66 -12.92
CA ARG A 107 11.71 14.83 -12.87
C ARG A 107 12.44 14.30 -14.11
N GLY A 108 11.73 13.68 -15.05
CA GLY A 108 12.30 13.11 -16.27
C GLY A 108 13.04 11.79 -16.07
N GLU A 109 12.86 11.14 -14.91
CA GLU A 109 13.51 9.86 -14.58
C GLU A 109 12.83 8.67 -15.27
N THR A 110 11.58 8.82 -15.71
CA THR A 110 10.82 7.77 -16.42
C THR A 110 10.06 8.34 -17.62
N ALA A 111 9.85 7.51 -18.64
CA ALA A 111 9.22 7.92 -19.90
C ALA A 111 7.68 8.02 -19.81
N SER A 112 7.05 7.39 -18.82
CA SER A 112 5.61 7.41 -18.62
C SER A 112 5.24 7.11 -17.16
N PRO A 113 4.21 7.76 -16.59
CA PRO A 113 3.69 7.44 -15.26
C PRO A 113 3.26 5.98 -15.13
N LEU A 114 2.67 5.39 -16.18
CA LEU A 114 2.28 3.97 -16.16
C LEU A 114 3.50 3.04 -16.03
N THR A 115 4.62 3.40 -16.66
CA THR A 115 5.89 2.68 -16.51
C THR A 115 6.42 2.82 -15.09
N ALA A 116 6.36 4.03 -14.52
CA ALA A 116 6.80 4.26 -13.14
C ALA A 116 5.93 3.52 -12.10
N VAL A 117 4.61 3.44 -12.31
CA VAL A 117 3.68 2.63 -11.49
C VAL A 117 3.96 1.14 -11.62
N THR A 118 4.23 0.66 -12.84
CA THR A 118 4.55 -0.76 -13.07
C THR A 118 5.87 -1.13 -12.38
N LEU A 119 6.89 -0.27 -12.47
CA LEU A 119 8.17 -0.44 -11.78
C LEU A 119 8.00 -0.42 -10.26
N SER A 120 7.15 0.46 -9.72
CA SER A 120 6.89 0.50 -8.27
C SER A 120 6.13 -0.75 -7.80
N ALA A 121 5.12 -1.21 -8.55
CA ALA A 121 4.40 -2.45 -8.25
C ALA A 121 5.33 -3.67 -8.31
N GLN A 122 6.21 -3.76 -9.31
CA GLN A 122 7.24 -4.80 -9.38
C GLN A 122 8.17 -4.75 -8.17
N THR A 123 8.64 -3.56 -7.80
CA THR A 123 9.49 -3.36 -6.62
C THR A 123 8.78 -3.82 -5.34
N ILE A 124 7.49 -3.53 -5.17
CA ILE A 124 6.69 -3.98 -4.03
C ILE A 124 6.62 -5.52 -3.99
N GLN A 125 6.32 -6.16 -5.13
CA GLN A 125 6.25 -7.62 -5.23
C GLN A 125 7.60 -8.27 -4.89
N GLU A 126 8.70 -7.68 -5.35
CA GLU A 126 10.06 -8.15 -5.05
C GLU A 126 10.42 -7.96 -3.58
N SER A 127 10.02 -6.85 -2.96
CA SER A 127 10.17 -6.65 -1.52
C SER A 127 9.39 -7.69 -0.71
N MET A 128 8.16 -8.03 -1.12
CA MET A 128 7.38 -9.09 -0.45
C MET A 128 8.06 -10.47 -0.56
N LYS A 129 8.64 -10.78 -1.72
CA LYS A 129 9.46 -11.99 -1.91
C LYS A 129 10.66 -12.00 -0.98
N LEU A 130 11.33 -10.86 -0.82
CA LEU A 130 12.46 -10.70 0.09
C LEU A 130 12.05 -10.92 1.55
N VAL A 131 10.94 -10.34 2.00
CA VAL A 131 10.40 -10.57 3.36
C VAL A 131 10.11 -12.06 3.58
N THR A 132 9.57 -12.74 2.57
CA THR A 132 9.29 -14.18 2.65
C THR A 132 10.58 -15.01 2.74
N LEU A 133 11.62 -14.63 1.98
CA LEU A 133 12.95 -15.24 2.06
C LEU A 133 13.54 -15.07 3.46
N VAL A 134 13.54 -13.85 4.01
CA VAL A 134 13.99 -13.57 5.38
C VAL A 134 13.26 -14.46 6.39
N ARG A 135 11.93 -14.55 6.28
CA ARG A 135 11.10 -15.39 7.14
C ARG A 135 11.49 -16.87 7.04
N ALA A 136 11.82 -17.37 5.85
CA ALA A 136 12.25 -18.75 5.67
C ALA A 136 13.57 -19.05 6.40
N TYR A 137 14.54 -18.12 6.38
CA TYR A 137 15.77 -18.26 7.18
C TYR A 137 15.49 -18.23 8.69
N GLN A 138 14.60 -17.35 9.16
CA GLN A 138 14.24 -17.27 10.58
C GLN A 138 13.55 -18.54 11.11
N VAL A 139 12.72 -19.17 10.28
CA VAL A 139 11.95 -20.37 10.68
C VAL A 139 12.78 -21.64 10.50
N HIS A 140 13.59 -21.73 9.45
CA HIS A 140 14.18 -22.99 9.02
C HIS A 140 15.70 -22.97 8.83
N GLY A 141 16.37 -21.83 9.04
CA GLY A 141 17.82 -21.72 8.86
C GLY A 141 18.60 -22.68 9.75
N HIS A 142 18.08 -22.99 10.94
CA HIS A 142 18.64 -24.01 11.83
C HIS A 142 18.80 -25.39 11.17
N GLY A 143 17.95 -25.71 10.18
CA GLY A 143 18.03 -26.96 9.40
C GLY A 143 19.26 -27.03 8.49
N ALA A 144 19.82 -25.89 8.10
CA ALA A 144 21.03 -25.77 7.28
C ALA A 144 22.26 -25.32 8.10
N ALA A 145 22.16 -25.25 9.43
CA ALA A 145 23.25 -24.86 10.30
C ALA A 145 24.32 -25.97 10.42
N THR A 146 25.58 -25.54 10.53
CA THR A 146 26.75 -26.42 10.69
C THR A 146 26.91 -26.80 12.16
N LEU A 147 26.08 -27.75 12.60
CA LEU A 147 26.03 -28.17 14.00
C LEU A 147 26.93 -29.37 14.31
N ASP A 148 27.25 -30.17 13.29
CA ASP A 148 28.04 -31.39 13.43
C ASP A 148 29.55 -31.08 13.23
N PRO A 149 30.38 -31.13 14.29
CA PRO A 149 31.81 -30.91 14.17
C PRO A 149 32.54 -32.07 13.47
N LEU A 150 31.92 -33.25 13.36
CA LEU A 150 32.50 -34.43 12.73
C LEU A 150 32.21 -34.51 11.22
N GLY A 151 31.26 -33.71 10.72
CA GLY A 151 30.89 -33.67 9.30
C GLY A 151 30.31 -34.98 8.77
N LEU A 152 29.71 -35.79 9.64
CA LEU A 152 29.03 -37.04 9.28
C LEU A 152 27.62 -36.77 8.76
N ASP A 153 27.08 -35.63 9.15
CA ASP A 153 25.77 -35.16 8.76
C ASP A 153 25.69 -34.81 7.26
N ASN A 154 24.81 -35.51 6.54
CA ASN A 154 24.54 -35.31 5.11
C ASN A 154 23.15 -34.69 4.88
N ARG A 155 22.66 -33.86 5.82
CA ARG A 155 21.41 -33.12 5.65
C ARG A 155 21.45 -32.25 4.40
N THR A 156 20.45 -32.42 3.54
CA THR A 156 20.23 -31.52 2.41
C THR A 156 19.58 -30.24 2.92
N PRO A 157 20.14 -29.05 2.63
CA PRO A 157 19.51 -27.79 2.98
C PRO A 157 18.11 -27.69 2.39
N PRO A 158 17.13 -27.17 3.15
CA PRO A 158 15.79 -27.02 2.60
C PRO A 158 15.74 -26.08 1.39
N PRO A 159 14.92 -26.38 0.36
CA PRO A 159 14.93 -25.64 -0.90
C PRO A 159 14.43 -24.20 -0.77
N PHE A 160 13.60 -23.91 0.23
CA PHE A 160 13.07 -22.57 0.49
C PHE A 160 14.12 -21.61 1.09
N LEU A 161 15.35 -22.04 1.38
CA LEU A 161 16.45 -21.14 1.74
C LEU A 161 17.17 -20.55 0.51
N ASP A 162 16.93 -21.13 -0.68
CA ASP A 162 17.51 -20.64 -1.93
C ASP A 162 16.74 -19.39 -2.43
N PRO A 163 17.41 -18.24 -2.64
CA PRO A 163 16.80 -17.07 -3.28
C PRO A 163 16.14 -17.37 -4.64
N ALA A 164 16.66 -18.36 -5.38
CA ALA A 164 16.10 -18.77 -6.66
C ALA A 164 14.65 -19.28 -6.53
N TYR A 165 14.28 -19.87 -5.38
CA TYR A 165 12.93 -20.33 -5.09
C TYR A 165 11.89 -19.19 -5.14
N TYR A 166 12.29 -17.98 -4.75
CA TYR A 166 11.43 -16.79 -4.76
C TYR A 166 11.49 -16.01 -6.09
N GLY A 167 12.28 -16.49 -7.04
CA GLY A 167 12.45 -15.88 -8.36
C GLY A 167 13.52 -14.79 -8.40
N PHE A 168 14.43 -14.73 -7.42
CA PHE A 168 15.63 -13.90 -7.52
C PHE A 168 16.66 -14.59 -8.41
N LYS A 169 17.17 -13.86 -9.40
CA LYS A 169 18.26 -14.34 -10.25
C LYS A 169 19.61 -13.98 -9.64
N PRO A 170 20.69 -14.67 -10.03
CA PRO A 170 22.05 -14.28 -9.62
C PRO A 170 22.40 -12.82 -9.96
N SER A 171 21.84 -12.27 -11.04
CA SER A 171 22.00 -10.86 -11.42
C SER A 171 21.33 -9.87 -10.47
N ASP A 172 20.36 -10.33 -9.67
CA ASP A 172 19.62 -9.47 -8.72
C ASP A 172 20.39 -9.26 -7.41
N MET A 173 21.51 -9.95 -7.19
CA MET A 173 22.29 -9.89 -5.93
C MET A 173 22.85 -8.49 -5.65
N ASP A 174 23.18 -7.73 -6.69
CA ASP A 174 23.68 -6.35 -6.57
C ASP A 174 22.57 -5.31 -6.41
N ARG A 175 21.30 -5.72 -6.51
CA ARG A 175 20.16 -4.81 -6.39
C ARG A 175 19.96 -4.39 -4.95
N GLU A 176 19.62 -3.12 -4.80
CA GLU A 176 19.36 -2.48 -3.53
C GLU A 176 17.87 -2.55 -3.17
N PHE A 177 17.58 -2.93 -1.94
CA PHE A 177 16.22 -3.05 -1.40
C PHE A 177 16.02 -2.12 -0.21
N VAL A 178 14.83 -1.52 -0.15
CA VAL A 178 14.41 -0.69 0.98
C VAL A 178 13.61 -1.52 1.97
N LEU A 179 14.17 -1.76 3.15
CA LEU A 179 13.61 -2.67 4.15
C LEU A 179 12.79 -1.96 5.24
N GLY A 180 13.01 -0.65 5.42
CA GLY A 180 12.40 0.15 6.48
C GLY A 180 10.87 0.25 6.42
N GLN A 181 10.24 -0.10 5.29
CA GLN A 181 8.79 0.02 5.12
C GLN A 181 8.00 -1.13 5.76
N PHE A 182 8.64 -2.25 6.12
CA PHE A 182 7.95 -3.46 6.59
C PHE A 182 7.98 -3.68 8.10
N GLY A 183 8.51 -2.72 8.88
CA GLY A 183 8.58 -2.85 10.34
C GLY A 183 9.33 -4.11 10.80
N LEU A 184 10.38 -4.49 10.05
CA LEU A 184 11.23 -5.62 10.39
C LEU A 184 12.24 -5.18 11.46
N ASP A 185 12.00 -5.59 12.70
CA ASP A 185 12.96 -5.43 13.81
C ASP A 185 14.22 -6.27 13.55
N GLY A 186 15.41 -5.77 13.93
CA GLY A 186 16.70 -6.48 13.82
C GLY A 186 17.70 -5.80 12.89
N PHE A 187 18.57 -6.57 12.20
CA PHE A 187 19.63 -5.97 11.36
C PHE A 187 19.08 -5.29 10.09
N LEU A 188 17.83 -5.60 9.74
CA LEU A 188 17.07 -4.95 8.68
C LEU A 188 16.41 -3.63 9.15
N GLY A 189 16.55 -3.29 10.44
CA GLY A 189 15.97 -2.12 11.09
C GLY A 189 16.90 -0.89 11.16
N GLU A 190 16.26 0.28 11.07
CA GLU A 190 16.63 1.70 11.30
C GLU A 190 18.01 2.26 10.86
N ASN A 191 19.12 1.51 10.86
CA ASN A 191 20.46 2.07 10.63
C ASN A 191 20.96 2.01 9.17
N LYS A 192 20.35 1.17 8.31
CA LYS A 192 20.62 1.14 6.87
C LYS A 192 19.31 0.89 6.10
N PRO A 193 18.64 1.95 5.62
CA PRO A 193 17.36 1.78 4.94
C PRO A 193 17.50 1.06 3.59
N ILE A 194 18.70 1.10 2.99
CA ILE A 194 19.01 0.54 1.66
C ILE A 194 20.14 -0.49 1.83
N VAL A 195 19.87 -1.75 1.46
CA VAL A 195 20.83 -2.85 1.54
C VAL A 195 20.78 -3.69 0.26
N LYS A 196 21.95 -4.17 -0.21
CA LYS A 196 22.01 -5.08 -1.36
C LYS A 196 21.46 -6.46 -1.01
N LEU A 197 20.78 -7.10 -1.95
CA LEU A 197 20.24 -8.46 -1.76
C LEU A 197 21.32 -9.47 -1.36
N GLY A 198 22.49 -9.40 -1.99
CA GLY A 198 23.61 -10.28 -1.68
C GLY A 198 24.09 -10.14 -0.24
N ASP A 199 24.15 -8.91 0.29
CA ASP A 199 24.54 -8.65 1.68
C ASP A 199 23.50 -9.19 2.67
N ILE A 200 22.20 -9.06 2.34
CA ILE A 200 21.11 -9.61 3.14
C ILE A 200 21.23 -11.14 3.22
N VAL A 201 21.34 -11.81 2.06
CA VAL A 201 21.45 -13.27 2.00
C VAL A 201 22.70 -13.77 2.72
N LYS A 202 23.83 -13.08 2.56
CA LYS A 202 25.07 -13.39 3.28
C LYS A 202 24.86 -13.31 4.80
N ARG A 203 24.27 -12.20 5.28
CA ARG A 203 24.01 -12.00 6.71
C ARG A 203 23.04 -13.03 7.28
N LEU A 204 21.98 -13.38 6.55
CA LEU A 204 21.04 -14.41 6.97
C LEU A 204 21.72 -15.78 7.13
N LYS A 205 22.63 -16.14 6.20
CA LYS A 205 23.42 -17.37 6.29
C LYS A 205 24.38 -17.36 7.49
N GLU A 206 25.07 -16.25 7.74
CA GLU A 206 25.97 -16.10 8.89
C GLU A 206 25.23 -16.25 10.22
N VAL A 207 24.03 -15.66 10.32
CA VAL A 207 23.25 -15.62 11.56
C VAL A 207 22.50 -16.92 11.82
N TYR A 208 21.79 -17.46 10.83
CA TYR A 208 20.87 -18.59 11.02
C TYR A 208 21.44 -19.95 10.60
N CYS A 209 22.47 -19.97 9.75
CA CYS A 209 23.09 -21.20 9.22
C CYS A 209 24.55 -21.38 9.67
N GLY A 210 24.99 -20.64 10.69
CA GLY A 210 26.32 -20.76 11.26
C GLY A 210 26.50 -22.00 12.13
N ASN A 211 27.33 -21.87 13.17
CA ASN A 211 27.61 -22.98 14.12
C ASN A 211 26.54 -23.10 15.22
N VAL A 212 25.55 -22.20 15.21
CA VAL A 212 24.43 -22.19 16.16
C VAL A 212 23.14 -22.18 15.35
N GLY A 213 22.24 -23.11 15.66
CA GLY A 213 20.92 -23.20 15.06
C GLY A 213 19.87 -22.63 16.00
N TYR A 214 19.20 -21.55 15.58
CA TYR A 214 18.15 -20.90 16.38
C TYR A 214 16.77 -21.40 15.99
N GLU A 215 16.03 -21.93 16.95
CA GLU A 215 14.64 -22.35 16.76
C GLU A 215 13.77 -21.69 17.84
N TYR A 216 13.09 -20.60 17.46
CA TYR A 216 12.29 -19.80 18.40
C TYR A 216 10.92 -19.41 17.85
N MET A 217 10.71 -19.57 16.54
CA MET A 217 9.48 -19.13 15.85
C MET A 217 8.23 -19.94 16.22
N HIS A 218 8.37 -21.04 16.98
CA HIS A 218 7.28 -21.82 17.56
C HIS A 218 6.71 -21.16 18.83
N ILE A 219 7.38 -20.15 19.40
CA ILE A 219 6.91 -19.41 20.56
C ILE A 219 5.72 -18.53 20.11
N PRO A 220 4.54 -18.63 20.76
CA PRO A 220 3.37 -17.86 20.37
C PRO A 220 3.46 -16.37 20.73
N ASP A 221 4.32 -16.03 21.69
CA ASP A 221 4.53 -14.67 22.18
C ASP A 221 5.43 -13.87 21.24
N ARG A 222 4.84 -12.88 20.56
CA ARG A 222 5.54 -12.02 19.60
C ARG A 222 6.61 -11.16 20.25
N GLU A 223 6.40 -10.67 21.46
CA GLU A 223 7.38 -9.81 22.14
C GLU A 223 8.64 -10.62 22.47
N LYS A 224 8.47 -11.85 22.93
CA LYS A 224 9.60 -12.78 23.13
C LYS A 224 10.32 -13.10 21.83
N CYS A 225 9.60 -13.36 20.74
CA CYS A 225 10.21 -13.62 19.44
C CYS A 225 11.00 -12.42 18.92
N ASN A 226 10.45 -11.21 19.08
CA ASN A 226 11.10 -9.97 18.70
C ASN A 226 12.36 -9.71 19.55
N TRP A 227 12.29 -9.95 20.86
CA TRP A 227 13.44 -9.84 21.75
C TRP A 227 14.57 -10.80 21.37
N ILE A 228 14.25 -12.07 21.08
CA ILE A 228 15.23 -13.06 20.60
C ILE A 228 15.84 -12.61 19.27
N ARG A 229 15.00 -12.15 18.32
CA ARG A 229 15.44 -11.67 17.01
C ARG A 229 16.42 -10.50 17.16
N ASP A 230 16.07 -9.49 17.96
CA ASP A 230 16.94 -8.34 18.22
C ASP A 230 18.31 -8.77 18.75
N LYS A 231 18.36 -9.71 19.69
CA LYS A 231 19.64 -10.22 20.19
C LYS A 231 20.44 -10.94 19.12
N ILE A 232 19.83 -11.88 18.41
CA ILE A 232 20.54 -12.71 17.43
C ILE A 232 21.06 -11.88 16.25
N GLU A 233 20.22 -10.99 15.72
CA GLU A 233 20.54 -10.23 14.52
C GLU A 233 21.53 -9.08 14.80
N THR A 234 21.56 -8.54 16.03
CA THR A 234 22.43 -7.41 16.44
C THR A 234 23.83 -7.83 16.92
N LEU A 235 24.07 -9.09 17.28
CA LEU A 235 25.33 -9.59 17.89
C LEU A 235 26.59 -9.60 16.98
N ALA A 236 26.67 -8.74 15.96
CA ALA A 236 27.76 -8.73 14.97
C ALA A 236 29.13 -8.21 15.47
N GLU A 237 29.26 -7.67 16.68
CA GLU A 237 30.56 -7.24 17.23
C GLU A 237 30.94 -8.00 18.51
N VAL A 238 31.25 -9.29 18.40
CA VAL A 238 32.13 -9.92 19.39
C VAL A 238 33.55 -9.82 18.87
N LYS A 239 34.22 -8.70 19.15
CA LYS A 239 35.67 -8.55 18.99
C LYS A 239 36.33 -9.36 20.11
N TYR A 240 37.05 -10.42 19.74
CA TYR A 240 37.93 -11.16 20.65
C TYR A 240 39.28 -10.46 20.76
#